data_AF-A0A9X2DT15-F1
#
_entry.id   AF-A0A9X2DT15-F1
#
_cell.length_a   1.000
_cell.length_b   1.000
_cell.length_c   1.000
_cell.angle_alpha   90.00
_cell.angle_beta   90.00
_cell.angle_gamma   90.00
#
_symmetry.space_group_name_H-M   'P 1'
#
loop_
_entity.id
_entity.type
_entity.pdbx_description
1 polymer ?
#
loop_
_entity_poly.entity_id
_entity_poly.type
_entity_poly.pdbx_seq_one_letter_code
_entity_poly.pdbx_strand_id
1 'polypeptide(L)'
;MEAVLLFATVISPVILALVELIKRSVSFPKNYVPAVAFVVGLLVGVVSYPFTDLSLSLRLWAGGLAALAATGLFEVGNNREGMTRGMDDAD
;
A
#
# COMPACT_ATOMS: atom_id res chain seq x y z
N MET A 1 -17.75 8.43 8.65
CA MET A 1 -17.38 7.64 7.45
C MET A 1 -16.88 8.52 6.32
N GLU A 2 -17.54 9.63 6.01
CA GLU A 2 -17.10 10.59 4.98
C GLU A 2 -15.62 11.02 5.10
N ALA A 3 -15.19 11.45 6.29
CA ALA A 3 -13.81 11.85 6.55
C ALA A 3 -12.78 10.71 6.32
N VAL A 4 -13.17 9.45 6.54
CA VAL A 4 -12.32 8.27 6.31
C VAL A 4 -12.09 8.07 4.81
N LEU A 5 -13.15 8.19 4.01
CA LEU A 5 -13.08 8.03 2.55
C LEU A 5 -12.33 9.20 1.89
N LEU A 6 -12.55 10.43 2.35
CA LEU A 6 -11.77 11.60 1.92
C LEU A 6 -10.29 11.41 2.25
N PHE A 7 -9.97 11.05 3.50
CA PHE A 7 -8.60 10.81 3.91
C PHE A 7 -7.95 9.69 3.08
N ALA A 8 -8.63 8.55 2.90
CA ALA A 8 -8.15 7.44 2.07
C ALA A 8 -7.86 7.88 0.62
N THR A 9 -8.75 8.66 0.01
CA THR A 9 -8.59 9.17 -1.36
C THR A 9 -7.36 10.07 -1.49
N VAL A 10 -7.16 10.98 -0.52
CA VAL A 10 -6.04 11.93 -0.53
C VAL A 10 -4.69 11.24 -0.32
N ILE A 11 -4.61 10.23 0.55
CA ILE A 11 -3.33 9.55 0.84
C ILE A 11 -2.99 8.44 -0.17
N SER A 12 -3.95 7.96 -0.96
CA SER A 12 -3.76 6.83 -1.88
C SER A 12 -2.59 7.03 -2.87
N PRO A 13 -2.41 8.21 -3.52
CA PRO A 13 -1.26 8.45 -4.39
C PRO A 13 0.08 8.39 -3.65
N VAL A 14 0.12 8.84 -2.40
CA VAL A 14 1.32 8.81 -1.56
C VAL A 14 1.68 7.36 -1.22
N ILE A 15 0.70 6.56 -0.83
CA ILE A 15 0.90 5.13 -0.57
C ILE A 15 1.39 4.42 -1.84
N LEU A 16 0.77 4.68 -2.98
CA LEU A 16 1.18 4.10 -4.26
C LEU A 16 2.65 4.41 -4.58
N ALA A 17 3.06 5.66 -4.40
CA ALA A 17 4.45 6.08 -4.61
C ALA A 17 5.42 5.36 -3.67
N LEU A 18 5.07 5.19 -2.39
CA LEU A 18 5.89 4.49 -1.40
C LEU A 18 6.01 2.99 -1.72
N VAL A 19 4.92 2.35 -2.11
CA VAL A 19 4.94 0.93 -2.50
C VAL A 19 5.79 0.73 -3.75
N GLU A 20 5.67 1.60 -4.75
CA GLU A 20 6.48 1.55 -5.96
C GLU A 20 7.97 1.78 -5.66
N LEU A 21 8.29 2.70 -4.75
CA LEU A 21 9.65 2.91 -4.27
C LEU A 21 10.23 1.63 -3.62
N ILE A 22 9.46 0.95 -2.77
CA ILE A 22 9.89 -0.30 -2.12
C ILE A 22 10.13 -1.39 -3.15
N LYS A 23 9.20 -1.59 -4.10
CA LYS A 23 9.34 -2.57 -5.18
C LYS A 23 10.58 -2.36 -6.04
N ARG A 24 10.98 -1.10 -6.24
CA ARG A 24 12.19 -0.74 -7.01
C ARG A 24 13.48 -0.85 -6.19
N SER A 25 13.38 -0.70 -4.87
CA SER A 25 14.53 -0.72 -3.96
C SER A 25 14.88 -2.14 -3.47
N VAL A 26 13.88 -3.00 -3.31
CA VAL A 26 14.03 -4.36 -2.76
C VAL A 26 13.35 -5.36 -3.69
N SER A 27 14.07 -6.43 -4.03
CA SER A 27 13.51 -7.56 -4.79
C SER A 27 12.82 -8.55 -3.84
N PHE A 28 11.53 -8.80 -4.07
CA PHE A 28 10.75 -9.78 -3.32
C PHE A 28 9.68 -10.43 -4.24
N PRO A 29 9.08 -11.57 -3.86
CA PRO A 29 8.11 -12.23 -4.72
C PRO A 29 6.87 -11.36 -4.91
N LYS A 30 6.35 -11.30 -6.15
CA LYS A 30 5.23 -10.41 -6.52
C LYS A 30 3.97 -10.66 -5.68
N ASN A 31 3.75 -11.88 -5.20
CA ASN A 31 2.63 -12.23 -4.32
C ASN A 31 2.64 -11.52 -2.96
N TYR A 32 3.79 -10.99 -2.52
CA TYR A 32 3.87 -10.23 -1.27
C TYR A 32 3.60 -8.73 -1.47
N VAL A 33 3.46 -8.24 -2.71
CA VAL A 33 3.17 -6.82 -2.98
C VAL A 33 1.91 -6.33 -2.25
N PRO A 34 0.77 -7.05 -2.25
CA PRO A 34 -0.41 -6.61 -1.51
C PRO A 34 -0.19 -6.54 0.01
N ALA A 35 0.57 -7.49 0.57
CA ALA A 35 0.89 -7.50 2.00
C ALA A 35 1.81 -6.32 2.38
N VAL A 36 2.84 -6.07 1.56
CA VAL A 36 3.73 -4.90 1.72
C VAL A 36 2.93 -3.61 1.63
N ALA A 37 2.04 -3.49 0.65
CA ALA A 37 1.17 -2.34 0.50
C ALA A 37 0.29 -2.11 1.72
N PHE A 38 -0.35 -3.15 2.23
CA PHE A 38 -1.18 -3.06 3.43
C PHE A 38 -0.39 -2.54 4.64
N VAL A 39 0.80 -3.08 4.88
CA VAL A 39 1.70 -2.62 5.95
C VAL A 39 2.08 -1.15 5.77
N VAL A 40 2.44 -0.74 4.54
CA VAL A 40 2.73 0.67 4.22
C VAL A 40 1.52 1.56 4.50
N GLY A 41 0.32 1.13 4.11
CA GLY A 41 -0.93 1.84 4.38
C GLY A 41 -1.19 2.06 5.86
N LEU A 42 -1.00 1.02 6.68
CA LEU A 42 -1.13 1.14 8.14
C LEU A 42 -0.11 2.12 8.72
N LEU A 43 1.16 2.04 8.30
CA LEU A 43 2.21 2.95 8.77
C LEU A 43 1.90 4.41 8.39
N VAL A 44 1.47 4.65 7.14
CA VAL A 44 1.05 5.98 6.70
C VAL A 44 -0.15 6.47 7.51
N GLY A 45 -1.12 5.61 7.82
CA GLY A 45 -2.24 5.92 8.70
C GLY A 45 -1.80 6.29 10.13
N VAL A 46 -0.79 5.62 10.69
CA VAL A 46 -0.25 6.00 12.01
C VAL A 46 0.44 7.36 11.95
N VAL A 47 1.32 7.55 10.96
CA VAL A 47 2.13 8.78 10.79
C VAL A 47 1.26 9.99 10.43
N SER A 48 0.03 9.79 9.93
CA SER A 48 -0.87 10.88 9.60
C SER A 48 -1.51 11.60 10.79
N TYR A 49 -1.17 11.23 12.03
CA TYR A 49 -1.69 11.86 13.25
C TYR A 49 -1.63 13.39 13.31
N PRO A 50 -0.65 14.12 12.71
CA PRO A 50 -0.63 15.58 12.79
C PRO A 50 -1.50 16.23 11.70
N PHE A 51 -2.04 15.46 10.75
CA PHE A 51 -2.80 15.97 9.60
C PHE A 51 -4.30 15.70 9.69
N THR A 52 -4.77 14.96 10.70
CA THR A 52 -6.19 14.62 10.84
C THR A 52 -6.58 14.32 12.29
N ASP A 53 -7.79 14.73 12.66
CA ASP A 53 -8.40 14.46 13.96
C ASP A 53 -9.02 13.06 14.07
N LEU A 54 -8.89 12.22 13.04
CA LEU A 54 -9.40 10.86 13.07
C LEU A 54 -8.76 10.07 14.22
N SER A 55 -9.55 9.21 14.88
CA SER A 55 -9.01 8.27 15.86
C SER A 55 -8.02 7.31 15.19
N LEU A 56 -7.09 6.76 15.98
CA LEU A 56 -6.08 5.82 15.47
C LEU A 56 -6.73 4.67 14.70
N SER A 57 -7.81 4.09 15.23
CA SER A 57 -8.54 3.00 14.58
C SER A 57 -9.04 3.39 13.19
N LEU A 58 -9.60 4.59 13.03
CA LEU A 58 -10.11 5.07 11.74
C LEU A 58 -8.99 5.35 10.75
N ARG A 59 -7.84 5.86 11.22
CA ARG A 59 -6.66 6.08 10.36
C ARG A 59 -6.06 4.78 9.86
N LEU A 60 -5.98 3.76 10.72
CA LEU A 60 -5.52 2.42 10.32
C LEU A 60 -6.45 1.83 9.25
N TRP A 61 -7.76 1.90 9.46
CA TRP A 61 -8.74 1.45 8.46
C TRP A 61 -8.63 2.23 7.15
N ALA A 62 -8.52 3.56 7.20
CA ALA A 62 -8.37 4.37 6.00
C ALA A 62 -7.09 4.05 5.24
N GLY A 63 -5.95 3.96 5.93
CA GLY A 63 -4.65 3.68 5.33
C GLY A 63 -4.55 2.29 4.74
N GLY A 64 -5.00 1.27 5.48
CA GLY A 64 -5.00 -0.11 5.02
C GLY A 64 -5.89 -0.31 3.79
N LEU A 65 -7.11 0.24 3.80
CA LEU A 65 -8.03 0.13 2.67
C LEU A 65 -7.56 0.96 1.47
N ALA A 66 -7.02 2.16 1.70
CA ALA A 66 -6.41 2.98 0.64
C ALA A 66 -5.25 2.24 -0.05
N ALA A 67 -4.39 1.58 0.71
CA ALA A 67 -3.27 0.83 0.16
C ALA A 67 -3.71 -0.37 -0.68
N LEU A 68 -4.65 -1.16 -0.17
CA LEU A 68 -5.20 -2.31 -0.90
C LEU A 68 -5.94 -1.87 -2.17
N ALA A 69 -6.62 -0.71 -2.13
CA ALA A 69 -7.22 -0.11 -3.31
C ALA A 69 -6.14 0.35 -4.31
N ALA A 70 -5.06 0.97 -3.83
CA ALA A 70 -3.98 1.50 -4.66
C ALA A 70 -3.16 0.43 -5.38
N THR A 71 -2.88 -0.71 -4.75
CA THR A 71 -2.22 -1.85 -5.40
C THR A 71 -3.17 -2.81 -6.09
N GLY A 72 -4.47 -2.51 -6.09
CA GLY A 72 -5.51 -3.32 -6.70
C GLY A 72 -5.84 -4.56 -5.88
N LEU A 73 -7.09 -4.65 -5.40
CA LEU A 73 -7.60 -5.86 -4.75
C LEU A 73 -7.52 -7.10 -5.68
N PHE A 74 -7.52 -6.87 -7.00
CA PHE A 74 -7.34 -7.91 -8.01
C PHE A 74 -5.95 -8.56 -8.03
N GLU A 75 -4.92 -7.91 -7.45
CA GLU A 75 -3.61 -8.56 -7.25
C GLU A 75 -3.67 -9.67 -6.19
N VAL A 76 -4.62 -9.62 -5.26
CA VAL A 76 -4.76 -10.60 -4.18
C VAL A 76 -5.28 -11.95 -4.71
N GLY A 77 -6.11 -11.94 -5.77
CA GLY A 77 -6.71 -13.15 -6.33
C GLY A 77 -5.88 -13.84 -7.40
N ASN A 78 -4.79 -13.23 -7.88
CA ASN A 78 -4.02 -13.73 -9.00
C ASN A 78 -2.64 -14.21 -8.55
N ASN A 79 -2.34 -15.49 -8.76
CA ASN A 79 -1.03 -16.04 -8.44
C ASN A 79 -0.01 -15.52 -9.46
N ARG A 80 0.97 -14.72 -9.01
CA ARG A 80 1.98 -14.10 -9.87
C ARG A 80 3.33 -14.71 -9.58
N GLU A 81 3.83 -15.49 -10.55
CA GLU A 81 5.19 -16.01 -10.51
C GLU A 81 6.21 -14.88 -10.77
N GLY A 82 7.38 -15.00 -10.15
CA GLY A 82 8.52 -14.09 -10.30
C GLY A 82 8.68 -13.01 -9.21
N MET A 83 9.71 -12.18 -9.40
CA MET A 83 10.20 -11.19 -8.44
C MET A 83 9.86 -9.75 -8.86
N THR A 84 9.80 -8.81 -7.91
CA THR A 84 9.49 -7.38 -8.17
C THR A 84 10.54 -6.64 -8.98
N ARG A 85 11.81 -7.05 -8.89
CA ARG A 85 12.88 -6.73 -9.86
C ARG A 85 13.23 -8.02 -10.58
N GLY A 86 13.19 -8.02 -11.91
CA GLY A 86 13.53 -9.19 -12.73
C GLY A 86 14.89 -9.74 -12.33
N MET A 87 14.94 -11.04 -12.03
CA MET A 87 16.15 -11.86 -12.17
C MET A 87 16.08 -12.59 -13.52
N ASP A 88 15.42 -11.96 -14.51
CA ASP A 88 15.29 -12.46 -15.89
C ASP A 88 16.30 -11.77 -16.83
N ASP A 89 17.12 -10.84 -16.31
CA ASP A 89 18.13 -10.09 -17.07
C ASP A 89 19.55 -10.71 -16.96
N ALA A 90 19.64 -11.97 -16.54
CA ALA A 90 20.90 -12.71 -16.39
C ALA A 90 20.85 -14.02 -17.19
N ASP A 91 20.62 -13.92 -18.51
CA ASP A 91 20.97 -14.93 -19.51
C ASP A 91 21.29 -14.25 -20.85
#